data_AF-A0A5D0UAP9-F1
#
_entry.id   AF-A0A5D0UAP9-F1
#
_cell.length_a   1.000
_cell.length_b   1.000
_cell.length_c   1.000
_cell.angle_alpha   90.00
_cell.angle_beta   90.00
_cell.angle_gamma   90.00
#
_symmetry.space_group_name_H-M   'P 1'
#
loop_
_entity.id
_entity.type
_entity.pdbx_description
1 polymer ?
#
loop_
_entity_poly.entity_id
_entity_poly.type
_entity_poly.pdbx_seq_one_letter_code
_entity_poly.pdbx_strand_id
1 'polypeptide(L)'
;MTISERATRLREENPGWQIEYDGTRPVPWLGVREPSKKWTGGHSMVEAKLPGYLGRLMAQAIDLAALAPTKHALPYAERLEQLTNLRRWFPEWAFEVRESRPVWHGQRSYVDYAERAAVFTEAYGNDPNELALLLLRLPRAEAGVGEDREDER
;
A
#
# COMPACT_ATOMS: atom_id res chain seq x y z
N MET A 1 -7.00 -15.28 -21.05
CA MET A 1 -8.08 -14.48 -20.42
C MET A 1 -8.00 -13.03 -20.89
N THR A 2 -9.15 -12.38 -21.04
CA THR A 2 -9.25 -10.94 -21.24
C THR A 2 -8.84 -10.17 -19.96
N ILE A 3 -8.58 -8.87 -20.09
CA ILE A 3 -8.32 -7.99 -18.92
C ILE A 3 -9.50 -8.03 -17.95
N SER A 4 -10.73 -8.02 -18.46
CA SER A 4 -11.94 -8.09 -17.63
C SER A 4 -12.03 -9.41 -16.86
N GLU A 5 -11.72 -10.54 -17.50
CA GLU A 5 -11.73 -11.86 -16.84
C GLU A 5 -10.66 -11.93 -15.73
N ARG A 6 -9.46 -11.43 -16.00
CA ARG A 6 -8.37 -11.34 -15.02
C ARG A 6 -8.76 -10.46 -13.82
N ALA A 7 -9.36 -9.29 -14.07
CA ALA A 7 -9.83 -8.40 -13.02
C ALA A 7 -10.94 -9.04 -12.17
N THR A 8 -11.91 -9.72 -12.80
CA THR A 8 -12.98 -10.43 -12.08
C THR A 8 -12.40 -11.51 -11.17
N ARG A 9 -11.50 -12.36 -11.69
CA ARG A 9 -10.85 -13.40 -10.90
C ARG A 9 -10.08 -12.83 -9.70
N LEU A 10 -9.30 -11.77 -9.92
CA LEU A 10 -8.56 -11.13 -8.83
C LEU A 10 -9.49 -10.59 -7.73
N ARG A 11 -10.66 -10.04 -8.09
CA ARG A 11 -11.64 -9.53 -7.11
C ARG A 11 -12.27 -10.67 -6.31
N GLU A 12 -12.52 -11.80 -6.94
CA GLU A 12 -13.02 -13.01 -6.26
C GLU A 12 -11.98 -13.57 -5.27
N GLU A 13 -10.71 -13.59 -5.66
CA GLU A 13 -9.61 -14.07 -4.83
C GLU A 13 -9.21 -13.10 -3.71
N ASN A 14 -9.48 -11.81 -3.86
CA ASN A 14 -9.06 -10.74 -2.93
C ASN A 14 -10.25 -9.89 -2.45
N PRO A 15 -11.19 -10.45 -1.68
CA PRO A 15 -12.37 -9.73 -1.21
C PRO A 15 -11.97 -8.52 -0.35
N GLY A 16 -12.59 -7.38 -0.63
CA GLY A 16 -12.31 -6.11 0.06
C GLY A 16 -11.28 -5.22 -0.64
N TRP A 17 -10.67 -5.69 -1.73
CA TRP A 17 -9.90 -4.85 -2.65
C TRP A 17 -10.76 -4.44 -3.84
N GLN A 18 -10.74 -3.15 -4.14
CA GLN A 18 -11.14 -2.62 -5.44
C GLN A 18 -9.99 -2.84 -6.41
N ILE A 19 -10.28 -3.28 -7.64
CA ILE A 19 -9.25 -3.64 -8.62
C ILE A 19 -9.58 -2.97 -9.93
N GLU A 20 -8.60 -2.27 -10.48
CA GLU A 20 -8.70 -1.51 -11.71
C GLU A 20 -7.53 -1.82 -12.64
N TYR A 21 -7.77 -1.64 -13.94
CA TYR A 21 -6.74 -1.70 -14.96
C TYR A 21 -6.74 -0.41 -15.77
N ASP A 22 -5.59 0.25 -15.84
CA ASP A 22 -5.36 1.44 -16.67
C ASP A 22 -4.12 1.23 -17.54
N GLY A 23 -4.35 0.88 -18.80
CA GLY A 23 -3.30 0.63 -19.78
C GLY A 23 -2.48 1.87 -20.18
N THR A 24 -2.84 3.06 -19.71
CA THR A 24 -2.06 4.28 -19.94
C THR A 24 -0.91 4.46 -18.95
N ARG A 25 -0.91 3.66 -17.86
CA ARG A 25 0.10 3.72 -16.80
C ARG A 25 1.21 2.67 -17.02
N PRO A 26 2.48 2.97 -16.65
CA PRO A 26 3.56 1.97 -16.69
C PRO A 26 3.38 0.80 -15.73
N VAL A 27 2.59 1.00 -14.67
CA VAL A 27 2.18 -0.03 -13.71
C VAL A 27 0.63 -0.10 -13.77
N PRO A 28 0.06 -0.84 -14.73
CA PRO A 28 -1.34 -0.68 -15.14
C PRO A 28 -2.35 -1.43 -14.28
N TRP A 29 -1.94 -2.34 -13.40
CA TRP A 29 -2.85 -3.02 -12.48
C TRP A 29 -2.84 -2.33 -11.13
N LEU A 30 -4.00 -1.95 -10.64
CA LEU A 30 -4.17 -1.24 -9.38
C LEU A 30 -5.08 -2.05 -8.46
N GLY A 31 -4.67 -2.15 -7.20
CA GLY A 31 -5.49 -2.64 -6.10
C GLY A 31 -5.60 -1.56 -5.05
N VAL A 32 -6.83 -1.18 -4.68
CA VAL A 32 -7.11 -0.19 -3.65
C VAL A 32 -7.98 -0.81 -2.56
N ARG A 33 -7.62 -0.58 -1.30
CA ARG A 33 -8.39 -0.98 -0.14
C ARG A 33 -8.69 0.24 0.71
N GLU A 34 -9.97 0.57 0.81
CA GLU A 34 -10.41 1.73 1.57
C GLU A 34 -10.51 1.47 3.08
N PRO A 35 -10.30 2.51 3.92
CA PRO A 35 -10.69 2.52 5.33
C PRO A 35 -12.09 1.97 5.55
N SER A 36 -12.23 0.96 6.41
CA SER A 36 -13.54 0.40 6.76
C SER A 36 -13.55 -0.09 8.21
N LYS A 37 -14.72 -0.50 8.72
CA LYS A 37 -14.80 -1.12 10.05
C LYS A 37 -13.94 -2.40 10.17
N LYS A 38 -13.61 -3.05 9.05
CA LYS A 38 -12.84 -4.30 8.98
C LYS A 38 -11.35 -4.09 8.66
N TRP A 39 -10.93 -2.85 8.39
CA TRP A 39 -9.55 -2.52 8.06
C TRP A 39 -9.25 -1.12 8.59
N THR A 40 -8.42 -1.05 9.64
CA THR A 40 -8.20 0.19 10.41
C THR A 40 -6.98 0.99 9.96
N GLY A 41 -6.33 0.56 8.88
CA GLY A 41 -5.13 1.14 8.28
C GLY A 41 -4.13 0.05 7.91
N GLY A 42 -3.01 0.41 7.30
CA GLY A 42 -2.06 -0.51 6.72
C GLY A 42 -1.72 -0.12 5.29
N HIS A 43 -1.26 -1.07 4.48
CA HIS A 43 -1.08 -0.84 3.06
C HIS A 43 -2.43 -0.82 2.34
N SER A 44 -2.75 0.31 1.70
CA SER A 44 -4.03 0.55 1.05
C SER A 44 -3.97 0.47 -0.46
N MET A 45 -2.83 0.78 -1.06
CA MET A 45 -2.70 0.79 -2.52
C MET A 45 -1.50 -0.03 -2.96
N VAL A 46 -1.77 -0.87 -3.95
CA VAL A 46 -0.79 -1.72 -4.62
C VAL A 46 -0.89 -1.50 -6.11
N GLU A 47 0.27 -1.48 -6.76
CA GLU A 47 0.36 -1.39 -8.21
C GLU A 47 1.25 -2.52 -8.73
N ALA A 48 0.89 -3.10 -9.88
CA ALA A 48 1.73 -4.08 -10.55
C ALA A 48 1.66 -4.03 -12.08
N LYS A 49 2.73 -4.53 -12.72
CA LYS A 49 2.83 -4.69 -14.18
C LYS A 49 1.95 -5.84 -14.69
N LEU A 50 1.80 -6.89 -13.88
CA LEU A 50 1.01 -8.09 -14.20
C LEU A 50 -0.04 -8.36 -13.12
N PRO A 51 -1.18 -8.99 -13.47
CA PRO A 51 -2.24 -9.29 -12.52
C PRO A 51 -1.79 -10.29 -11.45
N GLY A 52 -0.96 -11.29 -11.79
CA GLY A 52 -0.44 -12.26 -10.82
C GLY A 52 0.43 -11.60 -9.75
N TYR A 53 1.26 -10.62 -10.15
CA TYR A 53 2.06 -9.82 -9.24
C TYR A 53 1.16 -8.98 -8.31
N LEU A 54 0.07 -8.41 -8.82
CA LEU A 54 -0.91 -7.68 -8.01
C LEU A 54 -1.50 -8.60 -6.93
N GLY A 55 -1.94 -9.80 -7.31
CA GLY A 55 -2.49 -10.80 -6.40
C GLY A 55 -1.53 -11.17 -5.27
N ARG A 56 -0.26 -11.46 -5.61
CA ARG A 56 0.78 -11.74 -4.61
C ARG A 56 1.05 -10.55 -3.69
N LEU A 57 1.01 -9.33 -4.21
CA LEU A 57 1.24 -8.14 -3.38
C LEU A 57 0.07 -7.90 -2.42
N MET A 58 -1.18 -8.04 -2.88
CA MET A 58 -2.37 -7.95 -2.03
C MET A 58 -2.35 -9.01 -0.91
N ALA A 59 -1.94 -10.24 -1.22
CA ALA A 59 -1.81 -11.31 -0.21
C ALA A 59 -0.76 -11.01 0.86
N GLN A 60 0.24 -10.17 0.56
CA GLN A 60 1.30 -9.74 1.47
C GLN A 60 0.99 -8.40 2.15
N ALA A 61 -0.14 -7.77 1.84
CA ALA A 61 -0.52 -6.48 2.40
C ALA A 61 -0.71 -6.58 3.93
N ILE A 62 -0.01 -5.71 4.66
CA ILE A 62 -0.03 -5.70 6.13
C ILE A 62 -1.13 -4.74 6.61
N ASP A 63 -2.02 -5.24 7.48
CA ASP A 63 -3.03 -4.48 8.22
C ASP A 63 -2.47 -3.99 9.56
N LEU A 64 -2.80 -2.75 9.95
CA LEU A 64 -2.48 -2.23 11.28
C LEU A 64 -3.13 -3.04 12.40
N ALA A 65 -4.29 -3.65 12.20
CA ALA A 65 -4.88 -4.54 13.21
C ALA A 65 -3.98 -5.74 13.54
N ALA A 66 -3.07 -6.12 12.63
CA ALA A 66 -2.05 -7.13 12.85
C ALA A 66 -0.77 -6.58 13.51
N LEU A 67 -0.63 -5.27 13.64
CA LEU A 67 0.42 -4.58 14.38
C LEU A 67 -0.16 -4.11 15.72
N ALA A 68 0.61 -4.20 16.81
CA ALA A 68 0.09 -3.88 18.14
C ALA A 68 -0.47 -2.44 18.17
N PRO A 69 -1.70 -2.20 18.69
CA PRO A 69 -2.34 -0.90 18.62
C PRO A 69 -1.64 0.10 19.55
N THR A 70 -1.08 1.17 18.98
CA THR A 70 -0.73 2.35 19.77
C THR A 70 -2.02 3.16 20.00
N LYS A 71 -2.50 3.18 21.25
CA LYS A 71 -3.86 3.63 21.61
C LYS A 71 -4.04 5.14 21.77
N HIS A 72 -3.04 5.98 21.46
CA HIS A 72 -3.09 7.40 21.82
C HIS A 72 -2.88 8.30 20.61
N ALA A 73 -3.84 9.19 20.37
CA ALA A 73 -3.69 10.24 19.38
C ALA A 73 -2.72 11.30 19.92
N LEU A 74 -1.60 11.50 19.23
CA LEU A 74 -0.61 12.52 19.61
C LEU A 74 -1.20 13.94 19.55
N PRO A 75 -0.78 14.86 20.42
CA PRO A 75 -1.01 16.30 20.27
C PRO A 75 -0.53 16.84 18.91
N TYR A 76 -1.14 17.92 18.42
CA TYR A 76 -0.84 18.46 17.07
C TYR A 76 0.64 18.81 16.87
N ALA A 77 1.29 19.44 17.85
CA ALA A 77 2.71 19.80 17.77
C ALA A 77 3.60 18.55 17.61
N GLU A 78 3.33 17.49 18.37
CA GLU A 78 4.03 16.21 18.27
C GLU A 78 3.77 15.54 16.91
N ARG A 79 2.59 15.69 16.31
CA ARG A 79 2.33 15.19 14.95
C ARG A 79 3.21 15.88 13.92
N LEU A 80 3.42 17.20 14.01
CA LEU A 80 4.29 17.90 13.05
C LEU A 80 5.76 17.48 13.16
N GLU A 81 6.23 17.22 14.39
CA GLU A 81 7.58 16.68 14.62
C GLU A 81 7.73 15.28 14.03
N GLN A 82 6.78 14.39 14.29
CA GLN A 82 6.81 13.02 13.75
C GLN A 82 6.68 13.00 12.22
N LEU A 83 5.90 13.90 11.64
CA LEU A 83 5.82 14.10 10.20
C LEU A 83 7.18 14.49 9.60
N THR A 84 7.90 15.38 10.28
CA THR A 84 9.25 15.80 9.88
C THR A 84 10.23 14.62 9.94
N ASN A 85 10.12 13.77 10.97
CA ASN A 85 10.94 12.57 11.09
C ASN A 85 10.63 11.56 9.99
N LEU A 86 9.36 11.25 9.71
CA LEU A 86 8.96 10.35 8.64
C LEU A 86 9.54 10.79 7.29
N ARG A 87 9.40 12.07 6.94
CA ARG A 87 9.96 12.64 5.69
C ARG A 87 11.48 12.54 5.62
N ARG A 88 12.17 12.61 6.77
CA ARG A 88 13.63 12.46 6.83
C ARG A 88 14.06 11.01 6.61
N TRP A 89 13.34 10.06 7.20
CA TRP A 89 13.71 8.64 7.18
C TRP A 89 13.26 7.91 5.91
N PHE A 90 12.19 8.38 5.26
CA PHE A 90 11.60 7.78 4.07
C PHE A 90 11.44 8.83 2.96
N PRO A 91 12.54 9.31 2.35
CA PRO A 91 12.50 10.42 1.39
C PRO A 91 11.72 10.09 0.10
N GLU A 92 11.54 8.81 -0.22
CA GLU A 92 10.73 8.34 -1.35
C GLU A 92 9.22 8.34 -1.08
N TRP A 93 8.81 8.77 0.13
CA TRP A 93 7.42 8.85 0.56
C TRP A 93 7.03 10.31 0.89
N ALA A 94 5.95 10.75 0.28
CA ALA A 94 5.22 11.93 0.73
C ALA A 94 4.31 11.54 1.89
N PHE A 95 4.28 12.37 2.94
CA PHE A 95 3.43 12.15 4.10
C PHE A 95 2.53 13.33 4.37
N GLU A 96 1.30 13.04 4.78
CA GLU A 96 0.32 14.02 5.23
C GLU A 96 -0.48 13.53 6.44
N VAL A 97 -1.07 14.50 7.15
CA VAL A 97 -1.95 14.27 8.30
C VAL A 97 -3.38 14.61 7.87
N ARG A 98 -4.30 13.67 8.09
CA ARG A 98 -5.72 13.77 7.77
C ARG A 98 -6.53 14.15 9.02
N GLU A 99 -7.71 14.73 8.78
CA GLU A 99 -8.66 15.09 9.84
C GLU A 99 -9.47 13.88 10.37
N SER A 100 -9.53 12.80 9.58
CA SER A 100 -10.23 11.56 9.93
C SER A 100 -9.25 10.41 10.19
N ARG A 101 -9.71 9.37 10.88
CA ARG A 101 -8.94 8.13 11.03
C ARG A 101 -9.04 7.29 9.74
N PRO A 102 -7.94 6.68 9.27
CA PRO A 102 -6.58 6.76 9.80
C PRO A 102 -5.93 8.13 9.56
N VAL A 103 -5.30 8.67 10.62
CA VAL A 103 -4.82 10.06 10.70
C VAL A 103 -3.61 10.32 9.80
N TRP A 104 -2.82 9.30 9.51
CA TRP A 104 -1.59 9.43 8.75
C TRP A 104 -1.74 8.75 7.40
N HIS A 105 -1.28 9.42 6.37
CA HIS A 105 -1.22 8.91 5.02
C HIS A 105 0.19 9.08 4.48
N GLY A 106 0.75 8.01 3.94
CA GLY A 106 2.00 7.99 3.20
C GLY A 106 1.73 7.54 1.77
N GLN A 107 2.25 8.29 0.80
CA GLN A 107 2.18 7.98 -0.62
C GLN A 107 3.58 7.94 -1.20
N ARG A 108 3.92 6.86 -1.91
CA ARG A 108 5.22 6.71 -2.56
C ARG A 108 5.29 7.60 -3.78
N SER A 109 6.44 8.21 -4.02
CA SER A 109 6.69 9.01 -5.21
C SER A 109 6.74 8.11 -6.45
N TYR A 110 6.00 8.49 -7.49
CA TYR A 110 5.90 7.75 -8.75
C TYR A 110 7.26 7.47 -9.40
N VAL A 111 8.18 8.43 -9.32
CA VAL A 111 9.53 8.33 -9.91
C VAL A 111 10.32 7.17 -9.28
N ASP A 112 10.01 6.81 -8.03
CA ASP A 112 10.72 5.76 -7.28
C ASP A 112 10.20 4.34 -7.57
N TYR A 113 9.08 4.21 -8.28
CA TYR A 113 8.45 2.90 -8.50
C TYR A 113 7.97 2.58 -9.92
N ALA A 114 7.99 3.52 -10.87
CA ALA A 114 7.47 3.30 -12.23
C ALA A 114 8.10 2.08 -12.96
N GLU A 115 9.36 1.76 -12.67
CA GLU A 115 10.06 0.64 -13.28
C GLU A 115 9.85 -0.70 -12.55
N ARG A 116 9.30 -0.69 -11.34
CA ARG A 116 9.11 -1.89 -10.54
C ARG A 116 8.04 -2.81 -11.13
N ALA A 117 8.21 -4.11 -10.92
CA ALA A 117 7.23 -5.12 -11.34
C ALA A 117 5.95 -5.07 -10.50
N ALA A 118 6.09 -4.82 -9.20
CA ALA A 118 5.01 -4.61 -8.25
C ALA A 118 5.49 -3.81 -7.05
N VAL A 119 4.60 -3.05 -6.44
CA VAL A 119 4.96 -2.08 -5.41
C VAL A 119 3.75 -1.63 -4.58
N PHE A 120 3.96 -1.42 -3.28
CA PHE A 120 2.98 -0.72 -2.44
C PHE A 120 3.17 0.79 -2.60
N THR A 121 2.10 1.50 -2.91
CA THR A 121 2.15 2.93 -3.24
C THR A 121 1.47 3.81 -2.21
N GLU A 122 0.59 3.27 -1.38
CA GLU A 122 -0.01 3.99 -0.26
C GLU A 122 -0.07 3.17 1.02
N ALA A 123 0.09 3.87 2.14
CA ALA A 123 -0.07 3.33 3.47
C ALA A 123 -0.79 4.33 4.40
N TYR A 124 -1.65 3.80 5.26
CA TYR A 124 -2.38 4.56 6.26
C TYR A 124 -2.02 4.12 7.69
N GLY A 125 -1.96 5.07 8.61
CA GLY A 125 -1.56 4.90 10.01
C GLY A 125 -2.48 5.66 10.98
N ASN A 126 -2.65 5.20 12.22
CA ASN A 126 -3.16 6.07 13.29
C ASN A 126 -2.02 6.64 14.14
N ASP A 127 -0.89 5.95 14.17
CA ASP A 127 0.37 6.38 14.78
C ASP A 127 1.48 6.49 13.71
N PRO A 128 2.37 7.49 13.78
CA PRO A 128 3.47 7.62 12.82
C PRO A 128 4.52 6.49 12.97
N ASN A 129 4.71 5.91 14.16
CA ASN A 129 5.61 4.76 14.35
C ASN A 129 5.01 3.49 13.73
N GLU A 130 3.70 3.31 13.82
CA GLU A 130 3.01 2.22 13.10
C GLU A 130 3.29 2.32 11.60
N LEU A 131 3.16 3.53 11.03
CA LEU A 131 3.45 3.79 9.63
C LEU A 131 4.93 3.52 9.29
N ALA A 132 5.87 4.00 10.11
CA ALA A 132 7.29 3.72 9.92
C ALA A 132 7.60 2.22 9.96
N LEU A 133 6.98 1.46 10.87
CA LEU A 133 7.13 0.01 10.97
C LEU A 133 6.57 -0.72 9.74
N LEU A 134 5.46 -0.25 9.19
CA LEU A 134 4.93 -0.77 7.92
C LEU A 134 5.93 -0.55 6.78
N LEU A 135 6.45 0.67 6.64
CA LEU A 135 7.40 1.03 5.59
C LEU A 135 8.70 0.22 5.67
N LEU A 136 9.23 -0.01 6.87
CA LEU A 136 10.40 -0.86 7.07
C LEU A 136 10.18 -2.32 6.67
N ARG A 137 8.93 -2.79 6.59
CA ARG A 137 8.59 -4.16 6.15
C ARG A 137 8.38 -4.27 4.64
N LEU A 138 8.21 -3.15 3.94
CA LEU A 138 7.93 -3.12 2.50
C LEU A 138 8.97 -3.87 1.66
N PRO A 139 10.30 -3.68 1.84
CA PRO A 139 11.26 -4.39 1.01
C PRO A 139 11.10 -5.91 1.08
N ARG A 140 10.71 -6.44 2.24
CA ARG A 140 10.48 -7.87 2.43
C ARG A 140 9.16 -8.34 1.82
N ALA A 141 8.11 -7.54 1.86
CA ALA A 141 6.82 -7.86 1.26
C ALA A 141 6.81 -7.72 -0.28
N GLU A 142 7.69 -6.87 -0.81
CA GLU A 142 7.89 -6.69 -2.26
C GLU A 142 8.90 -7.71 -2.81
N ALA A 143 9.84 -8.20 -1.99
CA ALA A 143 10.86 -9.16 -2.41
C ALA A 143 10.23 -10.44 -2.99
N GLY A 144 10.74 -10.88 -4.15
CA GLY A 144 10.24 -12.05 -4.87
C GLY A 144 8.97 -11.82 -5.69
N VAL A 145 8.31 -10.66 -5.58
CA VAL A 145 7.19 -10.31 -6.47
C VAL A 145 7.76 -9.73 -7.77
N GLY A 146 7.57 -10.44 -8.88
CA GLY A 146 8.08 -10.00 -10.19
C GLY A 146 9.30 -10.75 -10.71
N GLU A 147 9.87 -11.67 -9.93
CA GLU A 147 11.05 -12.46 -10.34
C GLU A 147 10.66 -13.73 -11.13
N ASP A 148 9.44 -14.25 -10.91
CA ASP A 148 8.94 -15.43 -11.60
C ASP A 148 8.19 -15.09 -12.89
N ARG A 149 8.51 -15.81 -13.98
CA ARG A 149 7.91 -15.70 -15.32
C ARG A 149 6.55 -16.41 -15.47
N GLU A 150 5.99 -16.98 -14.40
CA GLU A 150 4.79 -17.83 -14.51
C GLU A 150 3.46 -17.07 -14.63
N ASP A 151 3.42 -15.76 -14.38
CA ASP A 151 2.17 -15.03 -14.15
C ASP A 151 1.44 -14.52 -15.41
N GLU A 152 1.89 -14.91 -16.61
CA GLU A 152 1.17 -14.60 -17.85
C GLU A 152 -0.04 -15.53 -18.11
N ARG A 153 -0.12 -16.68 -17.43
CA ARG A 153 -1.15 -17.72 -17.67
C ARG A 153 -2.51 -17.40 -17.03
#